data_AF-A0A661A2K1-F1
#
_entry.id   AF-A0A661A2K1-F1
#
_cell.length_a   1.000
_cell.length_b   1.000
_cell.length_c   1.000
_cell.angle_alpha   90.00
_cell.angle_beta   90.00
_cell.angle_gamma   90.00
#
_symmetry.space_group_name_H-M   'P 1'
#
loop_
_entity.id
_entity.type
_entity.pdbx_description
1 polymer ?
#
loop_
_entity_poly.entity_id
_entity_poly.type
_entity_poly.pdbx_seq_one_letter_code
_entity_poly.pdbx_strand_id
1 'polypeptide(L)'
;MKRPRRRRARIAGTLVVLSIVAVLFVWRFQVLGSSETVASIRLVHQSDGIPVEVALVRNDDLMTRTTLAGTVEGIDQYAIVSNNRLRVDRIVHREGDYVVPGDPLILLEKTTSSPMQHSYQKYLALYEDAERDFQRYDELYKEGAVSGQALDKARMQLAVARTNLEDAREATDLHAPRAGQILSVMVNEGETVEPGKALAWIATTDSVYVVSTCSEMKESCPILSYEQLL
;
A
#
# COMPACT_ATOMS: atom_id res chain seq x y z
N MET A 1 2.10 131.68 49.44
CA MET A 1 3.43 131.07 49.69
C MET A 1 3.26 129.60 50.12
N LYS A 2 3.90 128.64 49.40
CA LYS A 2 4.31 127.21 49.70
C LYS A 2 3.44 126.32 50.64
N ARG A 3 3.18 125.00 50.45
CA ARG A 3 3.66 123.89 49.58
C ARG A 3 2.74 122.63 49.80
N PRO A 4 2.75 121.58 48.94
CA PRO A 4 1.72 120.53 48.86
C PRO A 4 2.05 119.21 49.61
N ARG A 5 1.07 118.58 50.27
CA ARG A 5 1.24 117.38 51.13
C ARG A 5 0.60 116.06 50.62
N ARG A 6 0.09 115.98 49.39
CA ARG A 6 -0.72 114.83 48.88
C ARG A 6 0.00 113.73 48.08
N ARG A 7 1.28 113.85 47.70
CA ARG A 7 1.98 112.84 46.85
C ARG A 7 2.57 111.61 47.58
N ARG A 8 2.89 111.70 48.88
CA ARG A 8 3.52 110.59 49.64
C ARG A 8 2.57 109.45 49.97
N ALA A 9 1.27 109.71 50.12
CA ALA A 9 0.28 108.69 50.45
C ALA A 9 -0.01 107.69 49.30
N ARG A 10 0.12 108.13 48.04
CA ARG A 10 -0.12 107.26 46.87
C ARG A 10 1.02 106.27 46.61
N ILE A 11 2.25 106.64 46.93
CA ILE A 11 3.45 105.79 46.76
C ILE A 11 3.49 104.69 47.84
N ALA A 12 3.03 105.00 49.06
CA ALA A 12 2.92 104.01 50.13
C ALA A 12 1.87 102.93 49.82
N GLY A 13 0.74 103.30 49.21
CA GLY A 13 -0.32 102.35 48.85
C GLY A 13 0.10 101.33 47.77
N THR A 14 0.86 101.74 46.77
CA THR A 14 1.31 100.83 45.69
C THR A 14 2.32 99.79 46.15
N LEU A 15 3.18 100.11 47.13
CA LEU A 15 4.15 99.17 47.68
C LEU A 15 3.49 98.05 48.51
N VAL A 16 2.38 98.34 49.20
CA VAL A 16 1.63 97.34 49.97
C VAL A 16 0.89 96.36 49.06
N VAL A 17 0.35 96.81 47.93
CA VAL A 17 -0.32 95.92 46.98
C VAL A 17 0.68 94.96 46.32
N LEU A 18 1.88 95.44 45.99
CA LEU A 18 2.94 94.63 45.37
C LEU A 18 3.47 93.53 46.31
N SER A 19 3.57 93.81 47.62
CA SER A 19 3.96 92.78 48.59
C SER A 19 2.87 91.71 48.78
N ILE A 20 1.59 92.08 48.77
CA ILE A 20 0.48 91.12 48.86
C ILE A 20 0.45 90.20 47.63
N VAL A 21 0.67 90.75 46.43
CA VAL A 21 0.73 89.94 45.19
C VAL A 21 1.92 88.97 45.22
N ALA A 22 3.08 89.40 45.72
CA ALA A 22 4.25 88.54 45.85
C ALA A 22 4.01 87.38 46.84
N VAL A 23 3.37 87.65 47.98
CA VAL A 23 3.02 86.61 48.97
C VAL A 23 2.00 85.62 48.40
N LEU A 24 0.98 86.10 47.69
CA LEU A 24 0.01 85.23 47.01
C LEU A 24 0.69 84.37 45.94
N PHE A 25 1.65 84.92 45.20
CA PHE A 25 2.39 84.17 44.19
C PHE A 25 3.24 83.05 44.81
N VAL A 26 3.93 83.31 45.92
CA VAL A 26 4.73 82.31 46.63
C VAL A 26 3.84 81.20 47.21
N TRP A 27 2.70 81.56 47.80
CA TRP A 27 1.75 80.58 48.32
C TRP A 27 1.18 79.70 47.20
N ARG A 28 0.81 80.31 46.06
CA ARG A 28 0.32 79.56 44.89
C ARG A 28 1.41 78.64 44.31
N PHE A 29 2.68 79.07 44.34
CA PHE A 29 3.80 78.26 43.87
C PHE A 29 4.07 77.05 44.76
N GLN A 30 3.98 77.20 46.09
CA GLN A 30 4.13 76.07 47.01
C GLN A 30 2.99 75.04 46.89
N VAL A 31 1.76 75.48 46.63
CA VAL A 31 0.60 74.60 46.48
C VAL A 31 0.61 73.81 45.15
N LEU A 32 1.31 74.29 44.11
CA LEU A 32 1.43 73.56 42.84
C LEU A 32 2.59 72.55 42.79
N GLY A 33 3.42 72.47 43.84
CA GLY A 33 4.62 71.63 43.87
C GLY A 33 4.41 70.17 44.30
N SER A 34 3.21 69.76 44.73
CA SER A 34 2.95 68.37 45.14
C SER A 34 2.36 67.56 43.98
N SER A 35 3.22 67.03 43.11
CA SER A 35 2.83 66.00 42.14
C SER A 35 2.85 64.62 42.78
N GLU A 36 1.70 63.93 42.81
CA GLU A 36 1.61 62.52 43.17
C GLU A 36 2.50 61.67 42.23
N THR A 37 3.50 61.01 42.81
CA THR A 37 4.42 60.12 42.10
C THR A 37 3.80 58.74 41.95
N VAL A 38 3.52 58.32 40.72
CA VAL A 38 3.09 56.96 40.37
C VAL A 38 4.17 55.96 40.84
N ALA A 39 3.78 54.96 41.64
CA ALA A 39 4.70 53.97 42.19
C ALA A 39 5.43 53.21 41.06
N SER A 40 6.76 53.12 41.15
CA SER A 40 7.58 52.49 40.12
C SER A 40 7.27 51.00 39.95
N ILE A 41 7.31 50.50 38.72
CA ILE A 41 7.08 49.09 38.31
C ILE A 41 7.83 48.08 39.21
N ARG A 42 9.00 48.46 39.75
CA ARG A 42 9.81 47.63 40.66
C ARG A 42 9.15 47.34 42.01
N LEU A 43 8.36 48.27 42.54
CA LEU A 43 7.67 48.09 43.83
C LEU A 43 6.49 47.11 43.69
N VAL A 44 5.80 47.11 42.55
CA VAL A 44 4.69 46.17 42.27
C VAL A 44 5.22 44.75 42.07
N HIS A 45 6.34 44.57 41.38
CA HIS A 45 6.94 43.24 41.20
C HIS A 45 7.55 42.63 42.49
N GLN A 46 7.93 43.45 43.47
CA GLN A 46 8.47 42.96 44.74
C GLN A 46 7.39 42.44 45.71
N SER A 47 6.18 43.00 45.67
CA SER A 47 5.06 42.57 46.52
C SER A 47 4.23 41.46 45.88
N ASP A 48 3.99 41.54 44.57
CA ASP A 48 2.96 40.70 43.92
C ASP A 48 3.56 39.57 43.07
N GLY A 49 4.90 39.51 43.00
CA GLY A 49 5.65 38.52 42.22
C GLY A 49 5.75 38.87 40.73
N ILE A 50 6.58 38.12 40.01
CA ILE A 50 6.67 38.23 38.55
C ILE A 50 5.55 37.35 37.99
N PRO A 51 4.56 37.92 37.27
CA PRO A 51 3.49 37.12 36.70
C PRO A 51 4.07 36.17 35.66
N VAL A 52 3.77 34.88 35.83
CA VAL A 52 4.12 33.82 34.88
C VAL A 52 2.86 33.06 34.51
N GLU A 53 2.78 32.64 33.25
CA GLU A 53 1.69 31.81 32.75
C GLU A 53 2.06 30.34 32.97
N VAL A 54 1.17 29.59 33.62
CA VAL A 54 1.36 28.16 33.90
C VAL A 54 0.20 27.35 33.31
N ALA A 55 0.49 26.15 32.84
CA ALA A 55 -0.49 25.17 32.38
C ALA A 55 -0.37 23.88 33.19
N LEU A 56 -1.51 23.32 33.62
CA LEU A 56 -1.56 22.03 34.32
C LEU A 56 -1.44 20.88 33.32
N VAL A 57 -0.47 19.98 33.53
CA VAL A 57 -0.29 18.77 32.71
C VAL A 57 -1.45 17.81 32.96
N ARG A 58 -2.05 17.29 31.89
CA ARG A 58 -3.11 16.27 31.93
C ARG A 58 -2.71 15.11 31.03
N ASN A 59 -2.93 13.88 31.51
CA ASN A 59 -2.89 12.71 30.64
C ASN A 59 -4.19 12.67 29.85
N ASP A 60 -4.05 12.60 28.53
CA ASP A 60 -5.15 12.45 27.58
C ASP A 60 -4.72 11.46 26.49
N ASP A 61 -5.67 10.79 25.86
CA ASP A 61 -5.39 9.79 24.84
C ASP A 61 -5.03 10.50 23.51
N LEU A 62 -3.73 10.47 23.17
CA LEU A 62 -3.23 11.03 21.92
C LEU A 62 -3.36 10.01 20.79
N MET A 63 -4.31 10.24 19.89
CA MET A 63 -4.44 9.49 18.65
C MET A 63 -3.53 10.06 17.56
N THR A 64 -2.38 9.43 17.34
CA THR A 64 -1.47 9.77 16.24
C THR A 64 -1.91 9.04 14.97
N ARG A 65 -2.27 9.78 13.92
CA ARG A 65 -2.55 9.22 12.59
C ARG A 65 -1.40 9.55 11.66
N THR A 66 -0.82 8.53 11.05
CA THR A 66 0.21 8.68 10.01
C THR A 66 -0.36 8.24 8.68
N THR A 67 -0.28 9.11 7.67
CA THR A 67 -0.61 8.76 6.29
C THR A 67 0.65 8.35 5.57
N LEU A 68 0.65 7.14 5.02
CA LEU A 68 1.76 6.58 4.27
C LEU A 68 1.37 6.50 2.80
N ALA A 69 2.27 6.95 1.92
CA ALA A 69 2.11 6.77 0.48
C ALA A 69 2.71 5.42 0.09
N GLY A 70 1.87 4.52 -0.42
CA GLY A 70 2.29 3.20 -0.88
C GLY A 70 1.99 2.98 -2.36
N THR A 71 2.70 2.03 -2.95
CA THR A 71 2.44 1.52 -4.31
C THR A 71 1.58 0.26 -4.21
N VAL A 72 0.57 0.16 -5.07
CA VAL A 72 -0.24 -1.05 -5.19
C VAL A 72 0.49 -2.05 -6.07
N GLU A 73 0.74 -3.25 -5.54
CA GLU A 73 1.36 -4.37 -6.24
C GLU A 73 0.37 -5.55 -6.30
N GLY A 74 0.33 -6.27 -7.41
CA GLY A 74 -0.47 -7.49 -7.52
C GLY A 74 0.10 -8.61 -6.63
N ILE A 75 -0.76 -9.42 -6.01
CA ILE A 75 -0.31 -10.48 -5.11
C ILE A 75 0.54 -11.52 -5.85
N ASP A 76 0.09 -11.90 -7.03
CA ASP A 76 0.70 -12.98 -7.80
C ASP A 76 0.58 -12.72 -9.29
N GLN A 77 1.69 -12.94 -9.98
CA GLN A 77 1.77 -12.99 -11.43
C GLN A 77 2.64 -14.18 -11.82
N TYR A 78 2.19 -14.98 -12.79
CA TYR A 78 2.94 -16.12 -13.29
C TYR A 78 2.87 -16.19 -14.81
N ALA A 79 3.93 -16.75 -15.40
CA ALA A 79 4.03 -16.95 -16.83
C ALA A 79 3.61 -18.37 -17.21
N ILE A 80 2.90 -18.49 -18.33
CA ILE A 80 2.69 -19.75 -19.03
C ILE A 80 3.86 -19.95 -19.98
N VAL A 81 4.54 -21.07 -19.86
CA VAL A 81 5.71 -21.44 -20.69
C VAL A 81 5.44 -22.75 -21.39
N SER A 82 6.04 -22.92 -22.58
CA SER A 82 6.14 -24.24 -23.20
C SER A 82 7.49 -24.86 -22.87
N ASN A 83 7.52 -26.18 -22.68
CA ASN A 83 8.75 -26.97 -22.58
C ASN A 83 9.20 -27.51 -23.94
N ASN A 84 8.34 -27.43 -24.96
CA ASN A 84 8.55 -28.01 -26.28
C ASN A 84 8.58 -26.93 -27.37
N ARG A 85 9.38 -27.15 -28.40
CA ARG A 85 9.40 -26.31 -29.60
C ARG A 85 8.31 -26.75 -30.56
N LEU A 86 7.12 -26.16 -30.44
CA LEU A 86 5.95 -26.49 -31.27
C LEU A 86 5.33 -25.24 -31.88
N ARG A 87 4.52 -25.44 -32.91
CA ARG A 87 3.75 -24.35 -33.52
C ARG A 87 2.47 -24.11 -32.72
N VAL A 88 2.07 -22.86 -32.55
CA VAL A 88 0.76 -22.49 -32.00
C VAL A 88 -0.30 -22.85 -33.03
N ASP A 89 -1.22 -23.73 -32.66
CA ASP A 89 -2.40 -24.06 -33.47
C ASP A 89 -3.47 -23.00 -33.27
N ARG A 90 -3.87 -22.78 -32.01
CA ARG A 90 -4.94 -21.84 -31.67
C ARG A 90 -4.76 -21.23 -30.28
N ILE A 91 -5.18 -19.98 -30.13
CA ILE A 91 -5.28 -19.29 -28.85
C ILE A 91 -6.74 -19.28 -28.41
N VAL A 92 -7.05 -19.91 -27.27
CA VAL A 92 -8.42 -20.12 -26.79
C VAL A 92 -8.95 -18.91 -26.04
N HIS A 93 -8.10 -18.29 -25.21
CA HIS A 93 -8.43 -17.11 -24.41
C HIS A 93 -7.56 -15.92 -24.78
N ARG A 94 -8.14 -14.73 -24.70
CA ARG A 94 -7.50 -13.46 -25.09
C ARG A 94 -7.09 -12.66 -23.86
N GLU A 95 -6.26 -11.64 -24.10
CA GLU A 95 -5.92 -10.66 -23.08
C GLU A 95 -7.19 -10.02 -22.50
N GLY A 96 -7.24 -9.91 -21.17
CA GLY A 96 -8.40 -9.44 -20.43
C GLY A 96 -9.39 -10.55 -20.03
N ASP A 97 -9.32 -11.75 -20.61
CA ASP A 97 -10.18 -12.85 -20.19
C ASP A 97 -9.79 -13.34 -18.79
N TYR A 98 -10.79 -13.73 -18.01
CA TYR A 98 -10.62 -14.41 -16.74
C TYR A 98 -10.64 -15.92 -16.97
N VAL A 99 -9.66 -16.62 -16.40
CA VAL A 99 -9.48 -18.07 -16.55
C VAL A 99 -9.44 -18.74 -15.19
N VAL A 100 -9.88 -19.99 -15.14
CA VAL A 100 -9.85 -20.84 -13.94
C VAL A 100 -8.86 -22.00 -14.11
N PRO A 101 -8.46 -22.68 -13.03
CA PRO A 101 -7.51 -23.79 -13.12
C PRO A 101 -8.02 -24.88 -14.07
N GLY A 102 -7.16 -25.31 -15.00
CA GLY A 102 -7.48 -26.32 -16.01
C GLY A 102 -7.99 -25.77 -17.35
N ASP A 103 -8.32 -24.47 -17.43
CA ASP A 103 -8.75 -23.88 -18.70
C ASP A 103 -7.61 -23.92 -19.74
N PRO A 104 -7.85 -24.44 -20.96
CA PRO A 104 -6.85 -24.45 -22.02
C PRO A 104 -6.66 -23.03 -22.54
N LEU A 105 -5.43 -22.54 -22.55
CA LEU A 105 -5.09 -21.17 -22.98
C LEU A 105 -4.57 -21.17 -24.40
N ILE A 106 -3.56 -22.00 -24.66
CA ILE A 106 -2.86 -22.09 -25.94
C ILE A 106 -2.79 -23.56 -26.31
N LEU A 107 -3.31 -23.88 -27.49
CA LEU A 107 -3.23 -25.19 -28.08
C LEU A 107 -2.06 -25.20 -29.06
N LEU A 108 -1.11 -26.10 -28.83
CA LEU A 108 0.02 -26.32 -29.73
C LEU A 108 -0.32 -27.44 -30.72
N GLU A 109 0.31 -27.37 -31.88
CA GLU A 109 0.00 -28.24 -32.99
C GLU A 109 0.36 -29.70 -32.72
N LYS A 110 -0.67 -30.55 -32.70
CA LYS A 110 -0.57 -32.00 -32.47
C LYS A 110 -0.30 -32.81 -33.75
N THR A 111 -0.41 -32.20 -34.93
CA THR A 111 -0.58 -32.93 -36.21
C THR A 111 0.48 -32.65 -37.29
N THR A 112 1.48 -31.78 -37.06
CA THR A 112 2.54 -31.57 -38.07
C THR A 112 3.47 -32.79 -38.24
N SER A 113 4.32 -32.78 -39.28
CA SER A 113 5.28 -33.86 -39.61
C SER A 113 6.65 -33.73 -38.91
N SER A 114 6.71 -33.11 -37.73
CA SER A 114 7.92 -33.01 -36.91
C SER A 114 8.10 -34.28 -36.05
N PRO A 115 9.34 -34.78 -35.86
CA PRO A 115 9.62 -35.98 -35.06
C PRO A 115 9.05 -35.96 -33.63
N MET A 116 8.78 -34.77 -33.07
CA MET A 116 8.20 -34.59 -31.74
C MET A 116 6.69 -34.90 -31.66
N GLN A 117 5.93 -34.82 -32.76
CA GLN A 117 4.49 -35.17 -32.78
C GLN A 117 4.23 -36.65 -32.53
N HIS A 118 5.23 -37.51 -32.76
CA HIS A 118 5.10 -38.92 -32.45
C HIS A 118 4.80 -39.15 -30.98
N SER A 119 5.16 -38.25 -30.06
CA SER A 119 4.92 -38.47 -28.63
C SER A 119 3.43 -38.61 -28.31
N TYR A 120 2.58 -37.60 -28.55
CA TYR A 120 1.16 -37.67 -28.16
C TYR A 120 0.42 -38.84 -28.83
N GLN A 121 0.51 -38.97 -30.16
CA GLN A 121 -0.19 -40.03 -30.89
C GLN A 121 0.32 -41.43 -30.51
N LYS A 122 1.63 -41.59 -30.26
CA LYS A 122 2.19 -42.86 -29.76
C LYS A 122 1.67 -43.18 -28.37
N TYR A 123 1.66 -42.21 -27.45
CA TYR A 123 1.18 -42.45 -26.09
C TYR A 123 -0.32 -42.69 -26.04
N LEU A 124 -1.09 -42.08 -26.94
CA LEU A 124 -2.51 -42.38 -27.11
C LEU A 124 -2.70 -43.84 -27.56
N ALA A 125 -1.98 -44.28 -28.60
CA ALA A 125 -2.05 -45.67 -29.06
C ALA A 125 -1.60 -46.67 -27.97
N LEU A 126 -0.57 -46.34 -27.19
CA LEU A 126 -0.12 -47.17 -26.06
C LEU A 126 -1.15 -47.23 -24.92
N TYR A 127 -1.83 -46.12 -24.65
CA TYR A 127 -2.93 -46.07 -23.67
C TYR A 127 -4.10 -46.95 -24.11
N GLU A 128 -4.56 -46.80 -25.36
CA GLU A 128 -5.65 -47.59 -25.92
C GLU A 128 -5.33 -49.10 -25.97
N ASP A 129 -4.08 -49.47 -26.22
CA ASP A 129 -3.62 -50.85 -26.17
C ASP A 129 -3.65 -51.40 -24.74
N ALA A 130 -3.05 -50.68 -23.78
CA ALA A 130 -3.03 -51.07 -22.37
C ALA A 130 -4.44 -51.12 -21.74
N GLU A 131 -5.35 -50.24 -22.17
CA GLU A 131 -6.74 -50.22 -21.72
C GLU A 131 -7.49 -51.47 -22.18
N ARG A 132 -7.35 -51.85 -23.46
CA ARG A 132 -7.94 -53.08 -24.01
C ARG A 132 -7.35 -54.33 -23.38
N ASP A 133 -6.05 -54.34 -23.09
CA ASP A 133 -5.42 -55.45 -22.37
C ASP A 133 -5.94 -55.55 -20.93
N PHE A 134 -5.99 -54.44 -20.19
CA PHE A 134 -6.54 -54.43 -18.83
C PHE A 134 -7.99 -54.96 -18.79
N GLN A 135 -8.85 -54.47 -19.69
CA GLN A 135 -10.24 -54.94 -19.80
C GLN A 135 -10.31 -56.46 -20.02
N ARG A 136 -9.48 -56.98 -20.92
CA ARG A 136 -9.42 -58.42 -21.21
C ARG A 136 -8.94 -59.24 -20.01
N TYR A 137 -7.90 -58.80 -19.31
CA TYR A 137 -7.41 -59.49 -18.12
C TYR A 137 -8.38 -59.39 -16.94
N ASP A 138 -9.13 -58.30 -16.81
CA ASP A 138 -10.16 -58.12 -15.78
C ASP A 138 -11.33 -59.09 -15.98
N GLU A 139 -11.79 -59.26 -17.22
CA GLU A 139 -12.79 -60.26 -17.60
C GLU A 139 -12.31 -61.69 -17.32
N LEU A 140 -11.12 -62.05 -17.81
CA LEU A 140 -10.54 -63.39 -17.60
C LEU A 140 -10.29 -63.68 -16.11
N TYR A 141 -9.96 -62.67 -15.30
CA TYR A 141 -9.74 -62.86 -13.86
C TYR A 141 -11.05 -63.15 -13.14
N LYS A 142 -12.13 -62.46 -13.50
CA LYS A 142 -13.49 -62.72 -12.97
C LYS A 142 -13.97 -64.13 -13.32
N GLU A 143 -13.55 -64.65 -14.46
CA GLU A 143 -13.82 -66.04 -14.88
C GLU A 143 -12.85 -67.06 -14.27
N GLY A 144 -11.83 -66.63 -13.51
CA GLY A 144 -10.82 -67.50 -12.91
C GLY A 144 -9.79 -68.06 -13.90
N ALA A 145 -9.73 -67.52 -15.13
CA ALA A 145 -8.87 -67.99 -16.22
C ALA A 145 -7.43 -67.43 -16.17
N VAL A 146 -7.18 -66.38 -15.39
CA VAL A 146 -5.84 -65.79 -15.20
C VAL A 146 -5.54 -65.54 -13.71
N SER A 147 -4.25 -65.45 -13.36
CA SER A 147 -3.83 -65.15 -11.98
C SER A 147 -4.01 -63.67 -11.62
N GLY A 148 -4.15 -63.37 -10.32
CA GLY A 148 -4.20 -61.98 -9.85
C GLY A 148 -2.96 -61.18 -10.22
N GLN A 149 -1.78 -61.82 -10.25
CA GLN A 149 -0.54 -61.20 -10.70
C GLN A 149 -0.60 -60.73 -12.17
N ALA A 150 -1.29 -61.47 -13.04
CA ALA A 150 -1.46 -61.07 -14.45
C ALA A 150 -2.36 -59.83 -14.57
N LEU A 151 -3.47 -59.79 -13.81
CA LEU A 151 -4.35 -58.62 -13.74
C LEU A 151 -3.61 -57.39 -13.16
N ASP A 152 -2.86 -57.57 -12.08
CA ASP A 152 -2.12 -56.47 -11.46
C ASP A 152 -1.05 -55.90 -12.39
N LYS A 153 -0.38 -56.76 -13.18
CA LYS A 153 0.56 -56.31 -14.22
C LYS A 153 -0.14 -55.48 -15.31
N ALA A 154 -1.29 -55.93 -15.80
CA ALA A 154 -2.07 -55.18 -16.79
C ALA A 154 -2.55 -53.83 -16.23
N ARG A 155 -3.00 -53.80 -14.96
CA ARG A 155 -3.39 -52.56 -14.27
C ARG A 155 -2.21 -51.59 -14.16
N MET A 156 -1.03 -52.07 -13.79
CA MET A 156 0.18 -51.25 -13.72
C MET A 156 0.54 -50.67 -15.09
N GLN A 157 0.46 -51.48 -16.15
CA GLN A 157 0.73 -51.02 -17.52
C GLN A 157 -0.26 -49.94 -17.97
N LEU A 158 -1.54 -50.09 -17.68
CA LEU A 158 -2.55 -49.07 -17.95
C LEU A 158 -2.25 -47.77 -17.18
N ALA A 159 -1.88 -47.86 -15.91
CA ALA A 159 -1.53 -46.69 -15.12
C ALA A 159 -0.33 -45.94 -15.72
N VAL A 160 0.73 -46.65 -16.11
CA VAL A 160 1.90 -46.05 -16.77
C VAL A 160 1.53 -45.41 -18.11
N ALA A 161 0.73 -46.10 -18.92
CA ALA A 161 0.32 -45.58 -20.22
C ALA A 161 -0.56 -44.33 -20.08
N ARG A 162 -1.43 -44.26 -19.06
CA ARG A 162 -2.24 -43.08 -18.73
C ARG A 162 -1.35 -41.88 -18.39
N THR A 163 -0.42 -42.04 -17.45
CA THR A 163 0.48 -40.95 -17.05
C THR A 163 1.29 -40.43 -18.24
N ASN A 164 1.81 -41.32 -19.09
CA ASN A 164 2.55 -40.88 -20.28
C ASN A 164 1.68 -40.10 -21.28
N LEU A 165 0.39 -40.43 -21.41
CA LEU A 165 -0.55 -39.69 -22.25
C LEU A 165 -0.88 -38.32 -21.66
N GLU A 166 -1.07 -38.24 -20.33
CA GLU A 166 -1.28 -37.00 -19.60
C GLU A 166 -0.07 -36.07 -19.76
N ASP A 167 1.14 -36.57 -19.54
CA ASP A 167 2.39 -35.81 -19.75
C ASP A 167 2.49 -35.27 -21.18
N ALA A 168 2.19 -36.11 -22.17
CA ALA A 168 2.20 -35.70 -23.57
C ALA A 168 1.12 -34.68 -23.90
N ARG A 169 -0.03 -34.73 -23.21
CA ARG A 169 -1.11 -33.76 -23.35
C ARG A 169 -0.69 -32.41 -22.77
N GLU A 170 -0.17 -32.36 -21.55
CA GLU A 170 0.32 -31.12 -20.92
C GLU A 170 1.46 -30.47 -21.72
N ALA A 171 2.23 -31.27 -22.46
CA ALA A 171 3.26 -30.78 -23.35
C ALA A 171 2.74 -30.09 -24.64
N THR A 172 1.43 -30.22 -24.94
CA THR A 172 0.78 -29.69 -26.16
C THR A 172 -0.38 -28.75 -25.86
N ASP A 173 -1.14 -29.00 -24.80
CA ASP A 173 -2.23 -28.18 -24.33
C ASP A 173 -1.73 -27.40 -23.11
N LEU A 174 -1.52 -26.09 -23.26
CA LEU A 174 -1.07 -25.25 -22.16
C LEU A 174 -2.28 -24.74 -21.39
N HIS A 175 -2.41 -25.19 -20.14
CA HIS A 175 -3.52 -24.87 -19.25
C HIS A 175 -3.16 -23.81 -18.22
N ALA A 176 -4.16 -23.12 -17.68
CA ALA A 176 -3.97 -22.24 -16.53
C ALA A 176 -3.80 -23.09 -15.25
N PRO A 177 -2.67 -22.96 -14.51
CA PRO A 177 -2.47 -23.68 -13.24
C PRO A 177 -3.27 -23.05 -12.08
N ARG A 178 -3.63 -21.77 -12.18
CA ARG A 178 -4.38 -21.02 -11.17
C ARG A 178 -5.43 -20.13 -11.84
N ALA A 179 -6.37 -19.63 -11.04
CA ALA A 179 -7.32 -18.62 -11.51
C ALA A 179 -6.64 -17.26 -11.65
N GLY A 180 -7.09 -16.45 -12.61
CA GLY A 180 -6.58 -15.10 -12.79
C GLY A 180 -7.01 -14.47 -14.10
N GLN A 181 -6.61 -13.22 -14.31
CA GLN A 181 -6.85 -12.49 -15.55
C GLN A 181 -5.61 -12.53 -16.44
N ILE A 182 -5.81 -12.80 -17.73
CA ILE A 182 -4.73 -12.79 -18.73
C ILE A 182 -4.30 -11.34 -18.95
N LEU A 183 -3.06 -11.01 -18.58
CA LEU A 183 -2.49 -9.68 -18.79
C LEU A 183 -2.05 -9.49 -20.23
N SER A 184 -1.31 -10.46 -20.75
CA SER A 184 -0.78 -10.41 -22.11
C SER A 184 -0.53 -11.79 -22.70
N VAL A 185 -0.70 -11.91 -24.01
CA VAL A 185 -0.38 -13.09 -24.80
C VAL A 185 0.70 -12.70 -25.80
N MET A 186 1.89 -13.28 -25.65
CA MET A 186 3.12 -12.88 -26.35
C MET A 186 3.42 -13.73 -27.60
N VAL A 187 2.43 -14.49 -28.07
CA VAL A 187 2.54 -15.34 -29.27
C VAL A 187 1.29 -15.22 -30.12
N ASN A 188 1.45 -15.48 -31.41
CA ASN A 188 0.35 -15.51 -32.36
C ASN A 188 0.08 -16.92 -32.87
N GLU A 189 -1.14 -17.15 -33.35
CA GLU A 189 -1.49 -18.38 -34.06
C GLU A 189 -0.57 -18.58 -35.26
N GLY A 190 -0.06 -19.80 -35.42
CA GLY A 190 0.90 -20.16 -36.45
C GLY A 190 2.36 -19.82 -36.13
N GLU A 191 2.66 -19.13 -35.03
CA GLU A 191 4.04 -18.88 -34.57
C GLU A 191 4.65 -20.16 -33.96
N THR A 192 5.98 -20.31 -34.01
CA THR A 192 6.67 -21.42 -33.34
C THR A 192 7.18 -20.98 -31.98
N VAL A 193 6.75 -21.66 -30.92
CA VAL A 193 7.15 -21.37 -29.54
C VAL A 193 8.53 -21.95 -29.25
N GLU A 194 9.32 -21.25 -28.43
CA GLU A 194 10.60 -21.75 -27.94
C GLU A 194 10.50 -22.20 -26.48
N PRO A 195 11.15 -23.32 -26.10
CA PRO A 195 11.19 -23.77 -24.72
C PRO A 195 11.69 -22.72 -23.75
N GLY A 196 11.01 -22.54 -22.62
CA GLY A 196 11.40 -21.62 -21.56
C GLY A 196 11.07 -20.14 -21.80
N LYS A 197 10.54 -19.79 -22.98
CA LYS A 197 10.00 -18.45 -23.23
C LYS A 197 8.57 -18.37 -22.71
N ALA A 198 8.24 -17.28 -22.01
CA ALA A 198 6.88 -16.98 -21.62
C ALA A 198 6.01 -16.74 -22.86
N LEU A 199 4.80 -17.31 -22.84
CA LEU A 199 3.82 -17.23 -23.92
C LEU A 199 2.60 -16.41 -23.51
N ALA A 200 2.24 -16.44 -22.22
CA ALA A 200 1.22 -15.57 -21.66
C ALA A 200 1.56 -15.23 -20.20
N TRP A 201 1.06 -14.09 -19.74
CA TRP A 201 1.13 -13.68 -18.34
C TRP A 201 -0.26 -13.65 -17.73
N ILE A 202 -0.41 -14.23 -16.56
CA ILE A 202 -1.66 -14.24 -15.80
C ILE A 202 -1.38 -13.63 -14.44
N ALA A 203 -2.27 -12.75 -14.00
CA ALA A 203 -2.22 -12.16 -12.67
C ALA A 203 -3.54 -12.31 -11.92
N THR A 204 -3.42 -12.39 -10.61
CA THR A 204 -4.56 -12.40 -9.70
C THR A 204 -4.93 -10.95 -9.35
N THR A 205 -6.18 -10.55 -9.63
CA THR A 205 -6.64 -9.14 -9.51
C THR A 205 -7.65 -8.93 -8.38
N ASP A 206 -8.13 -10.00 -7.74
CA ASP A 206 -9.08 -9.93 -6.63
C ASP A 206 -8.45 -9.38 -5.34
N SER A 207 -7.12 -9.37 -5.26
CA SER A 207 -6.36 -9.07 -4.07
C SER A 207 -5.03 -8.41 -4.46
N VAL A 208 -4.62 -7.40 -3.69
CA VAL A 208 -3.44 -6.57 -3.96
C VAL A 208 -2.70 -6.24 -2.65
N TYR A 209 -1.38 -6.09 -2.73
CA TYR A 209 -0.56 -5.54 -1.66
C TYR A 209 -0.42 -4.03 -1.83
N VAL A 210 -0.39 -3.30 -0.71
CA VAL A 210 0.03 -1.89 -0.70
C VAL A 210 1.38 -1.83 -0.02
N VAL A 211 2.44 -1.70 -0.82
CA VAL A 211 3.81 -1.62 -0.33
C VAL A 211 4.12 -0.16 -0.04
N SER A 212 4.35 0.16 1.24
CA SER A 212 4.80 1.48 1.66
C SER A 212 6.14 1.38 2.38
N THR A 213 7.01 2.34 2.13
CA THR A 213 8.24 2.51 2.92
C THR A 213 7.96 3.49 4.07
N CYS A 214 8.41 3.14 5.27
CA CYS A 214 8.38 4.03 6.44
C CYS A 214 9.82 4.25 6.89
N SER A 215 10.31 5.49 6.78
CA SER A 215 11.71 5.82 7.04
C SER A 215 12.00 6.23 8.48
N GLU A 216 11.06 6.15 9.43
CA GLU A 216 11.28 6.64 10.79
C GLU A 216 10.65 5.78 11.90
N MET A 217 11.51 5.35 12.83
CA MET A 217 11.29 4.62 14.08
C MET A 217 10.49 3.30 14.01
N LYS A 218 11.26 2.22 14.21
CA LYS A 218 10.88 0.78 14.28
C LYS A 218 9.71 0.44 15.22
N GLU A 219 9.28 1.35 16.08
CA GLU A 219 8.19 1.18 17.05
C GLU A 219 6.85 1.76 16.60
N SER A 220 6.83 2.62 15.57
CA SER A 220 5.60 3.27 15.07
C SER A 220 5.08 2.65 13.76
N CYS A 221 5.68 1.55 13.30
CA CYS A 221 5.26 0.83 12.11
C CYS A 221 4.54 -0.47 12.52
N PRO A 222 3.22 -0.45 12.77
CA PRO A 222 2.49 -1.70 12.90
C PRO A 222 2.52 -2.37 11.53
N ILE A 223 3.20 -3.53 11.44
CA ILE A 223 3.03 -4.45 10.33
C ILE A 223 1.58 -4.92 10.44
N LEU A 224 0.64 -4.22 9.79
CA LEU A 224 -0.73 -4.67 9.67
C LEU A 224 -0.75 -5.81 8.65
N SER A 225 -0.32 -6.98 9.14
CA SER A 225 -0.74 -8.27 8.59
C SER A 225 -2.27 -8.31 8.61
N TYR A 226 -2.86 -8.72 7.50
CA TYR A 226 -4.29 -8.73 7.22
C TYR A 226 -5.11 -9.64 8.17
N GLU A 227 -4.49 -10.28 9.17
CA GLU A 227 -5.18 -11.09 10.19
C GLU A 227 -6.04 -10.29 11.20
N GLN A 228 -6.02 -8.95 11.17
CA GLN A 228 -6.79 -8.13 12.12
C GLN A 228 -8.02 -7.42 11.53
N LEU A 229 -8.46 -7.77 10.31
CA LEU A 229 -9.63 -7.18 9.65
C LEU A 229 -10.79 -8.16 9.39
N LEU A 230 -10.82 -9.30 10.08
CA LEU A 230 -11.97 -10.20 10.20
C LEU A 230 -12.29 -10.43 11.69
#